data_AF-A0A7W0JGW0-F1
#
_entry.id   AF-A0A7W0JGW0-F1
#
_cell.length_a   1.000
_cell.length_b   1.000
_cell.length_c   1.000
_cell.angle_alpha   90.00
_cell.angle_beta   90.00
_cell.angle_gamma   90.00
#
_symmetry.space_group_name_H-M   'P 1'
#
loop_
_entity.id
_entity.type
_entity.pdbx_description
1 polymer ?
#
loop_
_entity_poly.entity_id
_entity_poly.type
_entity_poly.pdbx_seq_one_letter_code
_entity_poly.pdbx_strand_id
1 'polypeptide(L)'
;MLKRFRTWPSPLSRFAHCERGTQLVELAIVLPVLLALFGATAEFGRFFYTYTTLSKATRAGARYLTVAPPGATDEQAQNLVVYGNTAGTGEPVVSGLTPDQIEITRGGGAASLPQLVTVRVEGYTYVPLFDIGLLIGRSSVSLNVDVSPSTTMRSFSTIPS
;
A
#
# COMPACT_ATOMS: atom_id res chain seq x y z
N MET A 1 -49.32 76.77 5.78
CA MET A 1 -48.87 76.26 4.47
C MET A 1 -47.88 75.12 4.73
N LEU A 2 -48.32 73.88 4.55
CA LEU A 2 -47.62 72.63 4.92
C LEU A 2 -47.13 71.90 3.66
N LYS A 3 -46.07 71.07 3.84
CA LYS A 3 -45.50 70.00 2.97
C LYS A 3 -44.07 70.31 2.49
N ARG A 4 -43.10 69.40 2.47
CA ARG A 4 -43.06 67.94 2.69
C ARG A 4 -41.59 67.54 2.90
N PHE A 5 -41.27 66.84 3.99
CA PHE A 5 -40.01 66.12 4.13
C PHE A 5 -40.01 64.95 3.12
N ARG A 6 -38.97 64.85 2.29
CA ARG A 6 -38.80 63.81 1.27
C ARG A 6 -37.81 62.77 1.79
N THR A 7 -38.30 61.71 2.43
CA THR A 7 -37.48 60.56 2.78
C THR A 7 -37.32 59.66 1.55
N TRP A 8 -36.06 59.38 1.20
CA TRP A 8 -35.70 58.43 0.14
C TRP A 8 -35.66 57.01 0.73
N PRO A 9 -36.20 55.99 0.05
CA PRO A 9 -35.97 54.60 0.44
C PRO A 9 -34.62 54.12 -0.12
N SER A 10 -33.78 53.50 0.71
CA SER A 10 -32.55 52.83 0.29
C SER A 10 -32.77 51.31 0.22
N PRO A 11 -32.91 50.71 -0.98
CA PRO A 11 -33.02 49.26 -1.11
C PRO A 11 -31.65 48.66 -1.42
N LEU A 12 -30.69 48.74 -0.50
CA LEU A 12 -29.35 48.12 -0.70
C LEU A 12 -28.95 47.12 0.39
N SER A 13 -29.80 46.83 1.37
CA SER A 13 -29.46 45.86 2.44
C SER A 13 -29.89 44.40 2.16
N ARG A 14 -30.54 44.10 1.02
CA ARG A 14 -31.09 42.75 0.76
C ARG A 14 -30.12 41.75 0.11
N PHE A 15 -28.93 42.16 -0.30
CA PHE A 15 -27.93 41.24 -0.89
C PHE A 15 -26.92 40.67 0.12
N ALA A 16 -26.91 41.14 1.38
CA ALA A 16 -25.98 40.67 2.40
C ALA A 16 -26.54 39.50 3.26
N HIS A 17 -27.73 38.99 2.97
CA HIS A 17 -28.43 38.01 3.81
C HIS A 17 -28.93 36.78 3.03
N CYS A 18 -28.09 36.24 2.15
CA CYS A 18 -28.31 34.93 1.56
C CYS A 18 -27.53 33.86 2.34
N GLU A 19 -28.09 33.38 3.46
CA GLU A 19 -27.52 32.28 4.28
C GLU A 19 -27.22 31.01 3.46
N ARG A 20 -27.97 30.78 2.36
CA ARG A 20 -27.79 29.63 1.46
C ARG A 20 -26.47 29.64 0.69
N GLY A 21 -25.86 30.81 0.44
CA GLY A 21 -24.58 30.91 -0.26
C GLY A 21 -23.39 30.67 0.67
N THR A 22 -23.50 31.13 1.92
CA THR A 22 -22.46 31.01 2.94
C THR A 22 -22.17 29.55 3.30
N GLN A 23 -23.19 28.69 3.34
CA GLN A 23 -23.04 27.25 3.62
C GLN A 23 -22.17 26.52 2.58
N LEU A 24 -22.29 26.87 1.29
CA LEU A 24 -21.46 26.28 0.23
C LEU A 24 -20.00 26.70 0.36
N VAL A 25 -19.74 27.94 0.81
CA VAL A 25 -18.39 28.46 1.03
C VAL A 25 -17.73 27.76 2.22
N GLU A 26 -18.47 27.54 3.31
CA GLU A 26 -17.97 26.81 4.48
C GLU A 26 -17.61 25.36 4.12
N LEU A 27 -18.47 24.67 3.38
CA LEU A 27 -18.18 23.33 2.86
C LEU A 27 -16.95 23.33 1.94
N ALA A 28 -16.81 24.32 1.06
CA ALA A 28 -15.67 24.40 0.14
C ALA A 28 -14.31 24.54 0.86
N ILE A 29 -14.29 25.11 2.07
CA ILE A 29 -13.08 25.24 2.88
C ILE A 29 -12.79 23.95 3.67
N VAL A 30 -13.82 23.26 4.15
CA VAL A 30 -13.67 22.01 4.93
C VAL A 30 -13.38 20.81 4.03
N LEU A 31 -13.95 20.79 2.82
CA LEU A 31 -13.88 19.67 1.88
C LEU A 31 -12.45 19.22 1.55
N PRO A 32 -11.47 20.11 1.27
CA PRO A 32 -10.09 19.71 0.99
C PRO A 32 -9.45 18.94 2.16
N VAL A 33 -9.72 19.36 3.40
CA VAL A 33 -9.20 18.68 4.60
C VAL A 33 -9.84 17.30 4.75
N LEU A 34 -11.14 17.21 4.52
CA LEU A 34 -11.88 15.94 4.59
C LEU A 34 -11.41 14.96 3.51
N LEU A 35 -11.20 15.42 2.27
CA LEU A 35 -10.66 14.62 1.19
C LEU A 35 -9.23 14.15 1.47
N ALA A 36 -8.39 15.01 2.06
CA ALA A 36 -7.03 14.64 2.44
C ALA A 36 -7.04 13.53 3.51
N LEU A 37 -7.89 13.63 4.53
CA LEU A 37 -8.04 12.60 5.56
C LEU A 37 -8.59 11.28 4.98
N PHE A 38 -9.56 11.36 4.08
CA PHE A 38 -10.11 10.19 3.39
C PHE A 38 -9.06 9.51 2.51
N GLY A 39 -8.32 10.29 1.71
CA GLY A 39 -7.23 9.79 0.88
C GLY A 39 -6.13 9.12 1.73
N ALA A 40 -5.72 9.76 2.83
CA ALA A 40 -4.70 9.20 3.72
C ALA A 40 -5.13 7.88 4.37
N THR A 41 -6.38 7.78 4.83
CA THR A 41 -6.90 6.54 5.44
C THR A 41 -7.09 5.42 4.40
N ALA A 42 -7.59 5.75 3.21
CA ALA A 42 -7.70 4.79 2.11
C ALA A 42 -6.33 4.27 1.66
N GLU A 43 -5.35 5.17 1.51
CA GLU A 43 -3.99 4.82 1.11
C GLU A 43 -3.30 3.95 2.17
N PHE A 44 -3.47 4.27 3.45
CA PHE A 44 -2.96 3.45 4.55
C PHE A 44 -3.55 2.04 4.53
N GLY A 45 -4.85 1.90 4.29
CA GLY A 45 -5.52 0.60 4.18
C GLY A 45 -4.94 -0.24 3.05
N ARG A 46 -4.71 0.37 1.88
CA ARG A 46 -4.12 -0.31 0.72
C ARG A 46 -2.66 -0.69 0.96
N PHE A 47 -1.88 0.19 1.60
CA PHE A 47 -0.50 -0.11 1.98
C PHE A 47 -0.42 -1.31 2.92
N PHE A 48 -1.26 -1.31 3.96
CA PHE A 48 -1.33 -2.41 4.92
C PHE A 48 -1.77 -3.72 4.26
N TYR A 49 -2.72 -3.67 3.32
CA TYR A 49 -3.10 -4.82 2.51
C TYR A 49 -1.91 -5.38 1.72
N THR A 50 -1.15 -4.52 1.03
CA THR A 50 0.04 -4.94 0.28
C THR A 50 1.09 -5.57 1.19
N TYR A 51 1.44 -4.91 2.30
CA TYR A 51 2.42 -5.42 3.26
C TYR A 51 2.05 -6.80 3.80
N THR A 52 0.80 -6.96 4.26
CA THR A 52 0.35 -8.23 4.82
C THR A 52 0.24 -9.34 3.77
N THR A 53 -0.08 -8.99 2.53
CA THR A 53 -0.11 -9.93 1.41
C THR A 53 1.29 -10.43 1.07
N LEU A 54 2.27 -9.53 0.95
CA LEU A 54 3.67 -9.92 0.75
C LEU A 54 4.20 -10.76 1.91
N SER A 55 3.88 -10.41 3.16
CA SER A 55 4.28 -11.21 4.33
C SER A 55 3.68 -12.62 4.35
N LYS A 56 2.43 -12.78 3.91
CA LYS A 56 1.81 -14.11 3.75
C LYS A 56 2.49 -14.89 2.63
N ALA A 57 2.83 -14.23 1.53
CA ALA A 57 3.52 -14.83 0.40
C ALA A 57 4.91 -15.34 0.79
N THR A 58 5.75 -14.52 1.45
CA THR A 58 7.07 -14.96 1.94
C THR A 58 6.97 -16.14 2.89
N ARG A 59 5.92 -16.17 3.73
CA ARG A 59 5.65 -17.29 4.62
C ARG A 59 5.28 -18.57 3.86
N ALA A 60 4.51 -18.47 2.78
CA ALA A 60 4.19 -19.60 1.93
C ALA A 60 5.44 -20.15 1.22
N GLY A 61 6.29 -19.26 0.67
CA GLY A 61 7.58 -19.64 0.07
C GLY A 61 8.52 -20.32 1.06
N ALA A 62 8.69 -19.75 2.26
CA ALA A 62 9.53 -20.34 3.31
C ALA A 62 8.99 -21.70 3.78
N ARG A 63 7.66 -21.86 3.86
CA ARG A 63 7.04 -23.15 4.19
C ARG A 63 7.26 -24.18 3.08
N TYR A 64 7.14 -23.77 1.83
CA TYR A 64 7.38 -24.64 0.70
C TYR A 64 8.81 -25.20 0.77
N LEU A 65 9.81 -24.34 0.94
CA LEU A 65 11.21 -24.77 1.01
C LEU A 65 11.58 -25.61 2.24
N THR A 66 10.80 -25.54 3.33
CA THR A 66 11.06 -26.33 4.54
C THR A 66 10.36 -27.69 4.57
N VAL A 67 9.28 -27.87 3.79
CA VAL A 67 8.44 -29.08 3.82
C VAL A 67 8.42 -29.83 2.47
N ALA A 68 8.91 -29.22 1.38
CA ALA A 68 8.73 -29.77 0.06
C ALA A 68 9.50 -31.08 -0.18
N PRO A 69 8.95 -31.96 -1.05
CA PRO A 69 9.59 -33.21 -1.44
C PRO A 69 10.93 -32.98 -2.18
N PRO A 70 11.78 -34.01 -2.30
CA PRO A 70 13.02 -33.93 -3.05
C PRO A 70 12.76 -33.44 -4.48
N GLY A 71 13.48 -32.39 -4.89
CA GLY A 71 13.34 -31.74 -6.21
C GLY A 71 12.67 -30.37 -6.21
N ALA A 72 12.25 -29.85 -5.04
CA ALA A 72 11.77 -28.48 -4.93
C ALA A 72 12.87 -27.46 -5.28
N THR A 73 12.56 -26.53 -6.17
CA THR A 73 13.52 -25.51 -6.62
C THR A 73 13.22 -24.14 -6.02
N ASP A 74 14.25 -23.29 -6.00
CA ASP A 74 14.13 -21.89 -5.59
C ASP A 74 13.17 -21.15 -6.52
N GLU A 75 13.23 -21.42 -7.82
CA GLU A 75 12.33 -20.87 -8.82
C GLU A 75 10.86 -21.17 -8.51
N GLN A 76 10.53 -22.40 -8.12
CA GLN A 76 9.17 -22.75 -7.71
C GLN A 76 8.72 -22.00 -6.44
N ALA A 77 9.63 -21.77 -5.50
CA ALA A 77 9.35 -20.99 -4.31
C ALA A 77 9.18 -19.50 -4.62
N GLN A 78 10.00 -18.93 -5.51
CA GLN A 78 9.87 -17.56 -6.00
C GLN A 78 8.54 -17.37 -6.72
N ASN A 79 8.20 -18.29 -7.63
CA ASN A 79 6.91 -18.28 -8.33
C ASN A 79 5.73 -18.38 -7.35
N LEU A 80 5.84 -19.21 -6.31
CA LEU A 80 4.80 -19.31 -5.28
C LEU A 80 4.62 -17.99 -4.52
N VAL A 81 5.70 -17.27 -4.23
CA VAL A 81 5.64 -15.95 -3.57
C VAL A 81 5.02 -14.90 -4.48
N VAL A 82 5.40 -14.89 -5.77
CA VAL A 82 4.97 -13.84 -6.70
C VAL A 82 3.56 -14.07 -7.24
N TYR A 83 3.22 -15.30 -7.62
CA TYR A 83 1.99 -15.65 -8.35
C TYR A 83 1.03 -16.52 -7.54
N GLY A 84 1.42 -16.95 -6.33
CA GLY A 84 0.61 -17.86 -5.52
C GLY A 84 0.57 -19.30 -6.03
N ASN A 85 1.38 -19.65 -7.05
CA ASN A 85 1.50 -20.99 -7.60
C ASN A 85 2.94 -21.28 -8.05
N THR A 86 3.34 -22.55 -8.06
CA THR A 86 4.71 -22.95 -8.41
C THR A 86 5.02 -22.89 -9.91
N ALA A 87 4.00 -22.76 -10.77
CA ALA A 87 4.14 -22.71 -12.22
C ALA A 87 4.51 -21.32 -12.76
N GLY A 88 4.41 -20.27 -11.94
CA GLY A 88 4.76 -18.90 -12.34
C GLY A 88 3.74 -18.26 -13.29
N THR A 89 2.50 -18.73 -13.27
CA THR A 89 1.46 -18.29 -14.22
C THR A 89 0.45 -17.36 -13.57
N GLY A 90 -0.14 -16.45 -14.36
CA GLY A 90 -1.19 -15.53 -13.93
C GLY A 90 -0.65 -14.17 -13.47
N GLU A 91 -1.52 -13.37 -12.88
CA GLU A 91 -1.14 -12.06 -12.35
C GLU A 91 -0.40 -12.19 -11.02
N PRO A 92 0.62 -11.34 -10.76
CA PRO A 92 1.26 -11.28 -9.46
C PRO A 92 0.26 -10.98 -8.35
N VAL A 93 0.45 -11.58 -7.17
CA VAL A 93 -0.40 -11.37 -5.98
C VAL A 93 -0.39 -9.89 -5.56
N VAL A 94 0.69 -9.18 -5.88
CA VAL A 94 0.82 -7.73 -5.70
C VAL A 94 1.33 -7.14 -7.00
N SER A 95 0.64 -6.11 -7.52
CA SER A 95 1.03 -5.43 -8.76
C SER A 95 2.46 -4.88 -8.68
N GLY A 96 3.26 -5.13 -9.71
CA GLY A 96 4.66 -4.71 -9.81
C GLY A 96 5.66 -5.63 -9.10
N LEU A 97 5.19 -6.70 -8.43
CA LEU A 97 6.07 -7.71 -7.85
C LEU A 97 6.61 -8.63 -8.94
N THR A 98 7.91 -8.93 -8.88
CA THR A 98 8.63 -9.78 -9.84
C THR A 98 9.44 -10.86 -9.12
N PRO A 99 9.75 -12.01 -9.78
CA PRO A 99 10.55 -13.08 -9.17
C PRO A 99 11.95 -12.64 -8.72
N ASP A 100 12.56 -11.70 -9.44
CA ASP A 100 13.91 -11.19 -9.14
C ASP A 100 13.99 -10.42 -7.82
N GLN A 101 12.85 -9.95 -7.31
CA GLN A 101 12.73 -9.28 -6.02
C GLN A 101 12.64 -10.26 -4.84
N ILE A 102 12.68 -11.58 -5.09
CA ILE A 102 12.57 -12.59 -4.05
C ILE A 102 13.94 -13.19 -3.73
N GLU A 103 14.48 -12.80 -2.59
CA GLU A 103 15.73 -13.33 -2.06
C GLU A 103 15.46 -14.54 -1.15
N ILE A 104 16.14 -15.65 -1.43
CA ILE A 104 16.09 -16.87 -0.62
C ILE A 104 17.48 -17.10 -0.03
N THR A 105 17.56 -17.12 1.30
CA THR A 105 18.79 -17.41 2.03
C THR A 105 18.62 -18.64 2.91
N ARG A 106 19.66 -19.45 2.98
CA ARG A 106 19.69 -20.70 3.76
C ARG A 106 20.80 -20.59 4.81
N GLY A 107 20.48 -20.92 6.05
CA GLY A 107 21.39 -20.76 7.18
C GLY A 107 21.40 -21.95 8.12
N GLY A 108 22.56 -22.23 8.72
CA GLY A 108 22.75 -23.35 9.65
C GLY A 108 22.67 -24.73 8.98
N GLY A 109 23.23 -25.75 9.63
CA GLY A 109 23.32 -27.10 9.07
C GLY A 109 24.37 -27.24 7.95
N ALA A 110 24.30 -28.34 7.20
CA ALA A 110 25.14 -28.56 6.02
C ALA A 110 24.51 -27.89 4.79
N ALA A 111 25.30 -27.55 3.77
CA ALA A 111 24.81 -26.90 2.55
C ALA A 111 23.68 -27.68 1.84
N SER A 112 23.65 -29.01 1.99
CA SER A 112 22.60 -29.89 1.48
C SER A 112 21.39 -30.07 2.41
N LEU A 113 21.49 -29.67 3.69
CA LEU A 113 20.47 -29.81 4.72
C LEU A 113 20.45 -28.55 5.60
N PRO A 114 19.95 -27.42 5.06
CA PRO A 114 19.93 -26.15 5.79
C PRO A 114 18.94 -26.22 6.95
N GLN A 115 19.31 -25.71 8.11
CA GLN A 115 18.46 -25.71 9.30
C GLN A 115 17.41 -24.59 9.27
N LEU A 116 17.73 -23.48 8.61
CA LEU A 116 16.91 -22.28 8.49
C LEU A 116 16.77 -21.91 7.02
N VAL A 117 15.55 -21.54 6.62
CA VAL A 117 15.24 -20.98 5.31
C VAL A 117 14.57 -19.64 5.52
N THR A 118 15.16 -18.60 4.93
CA THR A 118 14.67 -17.23 4.97
C THR A 118 14.26 -16.80 3.57
N VAL A 119 13.04 -16.32 3.43
CA VAL A 119 12.51 -15.73 2.19
C VAL A 119 12.21 -14.27 2.45
N ARG A 120 12.71 -13.39 1.59
CA ARG A 120 12.62 -11.95 1.72
C ARG A 120 12.22 -11.32 0.39
N VAL A 121 11.38 -10.30 0.45
CA VAL A 121 11.13 -9.40 -0.68
C VAL A 121 12.12 -8.24 -0.58
N GLU A 122 12.85 -7.97 -1.65
CA GLU A 122 13.84 -6.89 -1.77
C GLU A 122 13.53 -6.02 -2.99
N GLY A 123 13.76 -4.71 -2.86
CA GLY A 123 13.59 -3.77 -3.96
C GLY A 123 12.15 -3.61 -4.48
N TYR A 124 11.13 -3.94 -3.67
CA TYR A 124 9.74 -3.64 -3.98
C TYR A 124 9.34 -2.28 -3.41
N THR A 125 8.94 -1.35 -4.29
CA THR A 125 8.47 -0.02 -3.92
C THR A 125 6.96 0.06 -4.06
N TYR A 126 6.27 0.38 -2.98
CA TYR A 126 4.85 0.66 -2.99
C TYR A 126 4.56 2.00 -3.68
N VAL A 127 3.75 1.97 -4.74
CA VAL A 127 3.34 3.18 -5.47
C VAL A 127 1.94 3.60 -5.00
N PRO A 128 1.78 4.74 -4.29
CA PRO A 128 0.51 5.26 -3.80
C PRO A 128 -0.43 5.66 -4.95
N LEU A 129 -1.76 5.57 -4.75
CA LEU A 129 -2.74 6.09 -5.70
C LEU A 129 -2.86 7.61 -5.56
N PHE A 130 -2.75 8.10 -4.32
CA PHE A 130 -2.74 9.52 -3.99
C PHE A 130 -1.32 10.01 -3.71
N ASP A 131 -0.47 10.07 -4.74
CA ASP A 131 0.84 10.70 -4.61
C ASP A 131 0.71 12.24 -4.64
N ILE A 132 0.72 12.84 -3.46
CA ILE A 132 0.66 14.29 -3.30
C ILE A 132 1.92 14.95 -3.90
N GLY A 133 3.07 14.28 -3.82
CA GLY A 133 4.32 14.72 -4.44
C GLY A 133 4.22 14.78 -5.96
N LEU A 134 3.55 13.82 -6.58
CA LEU A 134 3.26 13.85 -8.02
C LEU A 134 2.24 14.95 -8.37
N LEU A 135 1.20 15.13 -7.55
CA LEU A 135 0.17 16.16 -7.75
C LEU A 135 0.75 17.59 -7.72
N ILE A 136 1.68 17.87 -6.81
CA ILE A 136 2.27 19.21 -6.63
C ILE A 136 3.64 19.35 -7.31
N GLY A 137 4.11 18.34 -8.04
CA GLY A 137 5.40 18.34 -8.73
C GLY A 137 6.63 18.36 -7.79
N ARG A 138 6.49 17.86 -6.56
CA ARG A 138 7.56 17.82 -5.54
C ARG A 138 7.84 16.39 -5.11
N SER A 139 8.91 15.79 -5.64
CA SER A 139 9.36 14.43 -5.30
C SER A 139 9.69 14.23 -3.82
N SER A 140 10.07 15.29 -3.10
CA SER A 140 10.38 15.23 -1.66
C SER A 140 9.17 14.92 -0.77
N VAL A 141 7.95 14.98 -1.32
CA VAL A 141 6.69 14.69 -0.60
C VAL A 141 6.04 13.43 -1.17
N SER A 142 6.74 12.68 -2.03
CA SER A 142 6.23 11.41 -2.55
C SER A 142 6.05 10.40 -1.43
N LEU A 143 4.98 9.62 -1.52
CA LEU A 143 4.63 8.56 -0.57
C LEU A 143 5.06 7.18 -1.09
N ASN A 144 6.04 7.14 -1.99
CA ASN A 144 6.70 5.91 -2.40
C ASN A 144 7.48 5.34 -1.20
N VAL A 145 7.13 4.14 -0.79
CA VAL A 145 7.72 3.48 0.38
C VAL A 145 8.25 2.12 -0.03
N ASP A 146 9.51 1.83 0.31
CA ASP A 146 10.08 0.51 0.10
C ASP A 146 9.52 -0.48 1.13
N VAL A 147 9.11 -1.65 0.64
CA VAL A 147 8.46 -2.67 1.45
C VAL A 147 9.23 -3.98 1.33
N SER A 148 9.86 -4.38 2.45
CA SER A 148 10.78 -5.51 2.50
C SER A 148 10.40 -6.57 3.56
N PRO A 149 9.22 -7.21 3.47
CA PRO A 149 8.85 -8.27 4.40
C PRO A 149 9.79 -9.48 4.27
N SER A 150 10.08 -10.11 5.40
CA SER A 150 10.90 -11.31 5.46
C SER A 150 10.27 -12.36 6.37
N THR A 151 10.53 -13.62 6.07
CA THR A 151 10.08 -14.74 6.89
C THR A 151 11.17 -15.80 6.96
N THR A 152 11.50 -16.21 8.18
CA THR A 152 12.46 -17.30 8.45
C THR A 152 11.72 -18.48 9.07
N MET A 153 11.93 -19.68 8.51
CA MET A 153 11.40 -20.94 9.04
C MET A 153 12.53 -21.93 9.30
N ARG A 154 12.34 -22.77 10.31
CA ARG A 154 13.20 -23.92 10.57
C ARG A 154 12.78 -25.11 9.70
N SER A 155 13.74 -25.76 9.05
CA SER A 155 13.51 -27.03 8.38
C SER A 155 13.54 -28.19 9.39
N PHE A 156 12.74 -29.21 9.14
CA PHE A 156 12.77 -30.46 9.90
C PHE A 156 13.18 -31.58 8.94
N SER A 157 14.44 -32.01 9.01
CA SER A 157 14.90 -33.21 8.31
C SER A 157 14.38 -34.44 9.04
N THR A 158 13.57 -35.26 8.36
CA THR A 158 13.08 -36.54 8.89
C THR A 158 13.90 -37.74 8.39
N ILE A 159 15.10 -37.51 7.85
CA ILE A 159 15.97 -38.61 7.41
C ILE A 159 16.50 -39.31 8.67
N PRO A 160 16.17 -40.60 8.90
CA PRO A 160 16.75 -41.33 10.02
C PRO A 160 18.27 -41.43 9.82
N SER A 161 19.00 -41.17 10.91
CA SER A 161 20.45 -41.40 11.02
C SER A 161 20.83 -42.84 10.74
#